data_AF-A0A6J7AW56-F1
#
_entry.id   AF-A0A6J7AW56-F1
#
_cell.length_a   1.000
_cell.length_b   1.000
_cell.length_c   1.000
_cell.angle_alpha   90.00
_cell.angle_beta   90.00
_cell.angle_gamma   90.00
#
_symmetry.space_group_name_H-M   'P 1'
#
loop_
_entity.id
_entity.type
_entity.pdbx_description
1 polymer ?
#
loop_
_entity_poly.entity_id
_entity_poly.type
_entity_poly.pdbx_seq_one_letter_code
_entity_poly.pdbx_strand_id
1 'polypeptide(L)' 'MSLPTVERLEACMRSTQSLLADLDAADWSVPSLCPGWTVRDGRVQLRGDITLAERLASNLRFTR' A
#
# COMPACT_ATOMS: atom_id res chain seq x y z
N MET A 1 -16.89 -21.48 12.35
CA MET A 1 -15.77 -21.88 11.48
C MET A 1 -15.51 -20.73 10.53
N SER A 2 -14.30 -20.16 10.54
CA SER A 2 -13.96 -19.11 9.60
C SER A 2 -13.63 -19.75 8.23
N LEU A 3 -13.92 -19.05 7.13
CA LEU A 3 -13.62 -19.57 5.80
C LEU A 3 -12.09 -19.56 5.59
N PRO A 4 -11.48 -20.59 4.98
CA PRO A 4 -10.02 -20.64 4.76
C PRO A 4 -9.46 -19.40 4.05
N THR A 5 -10.25 -18.75 3.19
CA THR A 5 -9.89 -17.49 2.54
C THR A 5 -9.75 -16.32 3.52
N VAL A 6 -10.62 -16.27 4.54
CA VAL A 6 -10.56 -15.24 5.60
C VAL A 6 -9.30 -15.42 6.43
N GLU A 7 -8.96 -16.66 6.80
CA GLU A 7 -7.74 -16.97 7.58
C GLU A 7 -6.47 -16.56 6.82
N ARG A 8 -6.44 -16.84 5.50
CA ARG A 8 -5.32 -16.45 4.65
C ARG A 8 -5.20 -14.93 4.50
N LEU A 9 -6.34 -14.24 4.40
CA LEU A 9 -6.35 -12.78 4.38
C LEU A 9 -5.85 -12.21 5.70
N GLU A 10 -6.32 -12.72 6.84
CA GLU A 10 -5.87 -12.29 8.17
C GLU A 10 -4.37 -12.54 8.40
N ALA A 11 -3.85 -13.68 7.95
CA ALA A 11 -2.42 -13.97 8.01
C ALA A 11 -1.60 -12.99 7.16
N CYS A 12 -2.07 -12.71 5.93
CA CYS A 12 -1.45 -11.71 5.06
C CYS A 12 -1.42 -10.33 5.71
N MET A 13 -2.57 -9.87 6.23
CA MET A 13 -2.68 -8.56 6.87
C MET A 13 -1.80 -8.43 8.12
N ARG A 14 -1.66 -9.49 8.93
CA ARG A 14 -0.72 -9.51 10.06
C ARG A 14 0.73 -9.42 9.61
N SER A 15 1.12 -10.14 8.57
CA SER A 15 2.47 -10.05 8.00
C SER A 15 2.77 -8.64 7.50
N THR A 16 1.83 -8.00 6.82
CA THR A 16 1.98 -6.59 6.39
C THR A 16 2.07 -5.65 7.58
N GLN A 17 1.24 -5.81 8.62
CA GLN A 17 1.33 -4.98 9.82
C GLN A 17 2.68 -5.13 10.51
N SER A 18 3.20 -6.36 10.62
CA SER A 18 4.51 -6.65 11.21
C SER A 18 5.63 -5.96 10.43
N LEU A 19 5.61 -6.02 9.10
CA LEU A 19 6.62 -5.39 8.25
C LEU A 19 6.63 -3.85 8.40
N LEU A 20 5.46 -3.25 8.60
CA LEU A 20 5.30 -1.80 8.70
C LEU A 20 5.42 -1.26 10.13
N ALA A 21 5.55 -2.12 11.14
CA ALA A 21 5.56 -1.72 12.54
C ALA A 21 6.81 -0.92 12.93
N ASP A 22 7.93 -1.18 12.24
CA ASP A 22 9.22 -0.57 12.52
C ASP A 22 9.42 0.81 11.84
N LEU A 23 8.46 1.25 11.02
CA LEU A 23 8.55 2.52 10.29
C LEU A 23 8.04 3.69 11.14
N ASP A 24 8.87 4.72 11.26
CA ASP A 24 8.53 5.95 11.98
C ASP A 24 8.01 7.08 11.07
N ALA A 25 7.70 8.24 11.66
CA ALA A 25 7.16 9.38 10.92
C ALA A 25 8.10 9.90 9.82
N ALA A 26 9.43 9.80 10.00
CA ALA A 26 10.41 10.21 9.02
C ALA A 26 10.45 9.22 7.86
N ASP A 27 10.45 7.91 8.14
CA ASP A 27 10.40 6.87 7.10
C ASP A 27 9.17 7.01 6.20
N TRP A 28 8.02 7.33 6.81
CA TRP A 28 6.78 7.56 6.07
C TRP A 28 6.79 8.82 5.20
N SER A 29 7.69 9.76 5.47
CA SER A 29 7.79 11.04 4.75
C SER A 29 8.83 11.00 3.62
N VAL A 30 9.56 9.89 3.48
CA VAL A 30 10.54 9.70 2.40
C VAL A 30 9.81 9.73 1.04
N PRO A 31 10.36 10.41 0.02
CA PRO A 31 9.84 10.35 -1.34
C PRO A 31 9.80 8.92 -1.87
N SER A 32 8.66 8.52 -2.42
CA SER A 32 8.52 7.27 -3.14
C SER A 32 9.14 7.37 -4.54
N LEU A 33 9.19 6.23 -5.24
CA LEU A 33 9.56 6.18 -6.65
C LEU A 33 8.53 6.85 -7.57
N CYS A 34 7.30 7.11 -7.08
CA CYS A 34 6.29 7.88 -7.79
C CYS A 34 6.54 9.39 -7.55
N PRO A 35 6.76 10.21 -8.60
CA PRO A 35 7.05 11.63 -8.43
C PRO A 35 5.97 12.39 -7.66
N GLY A 36 6.38 13.15 -6.66
CA GLY A 36 5.49 13.96 -5.82
C GLY A 36 4.75 13.19 -4.73
N TRP A 37 5.06 11.91 -4.52
CA TRP A 37 4.43 11.05 -3.51
C TRP A 37 5.44 10.63 -2.46
N THR A 38 4.99 10.48 -1.22
CA THR A 38 5.75 9.90 -0.11
C THR A 38 5.43 8.41 0.07
N VAL A 39 6.25 7.68 0.85
CA VAL A 39 5.97 6.28 1.24
C VAL A 39 4.57 6.15 1.89
N ARG A 40 4.14 7.16 2.65
CA ARG A 40 2.79 7.22 3.24
C ARG A 40 1.68 7.25 2.20
N ASP A 41 1.87 7.99 1.12
CA ASP A 41 0.88 8.09 0.03
C ASP A 41 0.72 6.74 -0.69
N GLY A 42 1.82 5.97 -0.82
CA GLY A 42 1.78 4.58 -1.32
C GLY A 42 1.01 3.61 -0.40
N ARG A 43 1.03 3.81 0.92
CA ARG A 43 0.25 3.01 1.88
C ARG A 43 -1.26 3.22 1.72
N VAL A 44 -1.68 4.46 1.44
CA VAL A 44 -3.09 4.78 1.16
C VAL A 44 -3.58 3.99 -0.06
N GLN A 45 -2.70 3.76 -1.04
CA GLN A 45 -3.01 3.03 -2.27
C GLN A 45 -3.26 1.52 -2.06
N LEU A 46 -2.53 0.87 -1.16
CA LEU A 46 -2.77 -0.55 -0.81
C LEU A 46 -4.07 -0.77 -0.03
N ARG A 47 -4.64 0.28 0.57
CA ARG A 47 -5.91 0.20 1.33
C ARG A 47 -7.16 0.47 0.49
N GLY A 48 -7.03 0.59 -0.84
CA GLY A 48 -8.16 0.56 -1.77
C GLY A 48 -9.01 1.83 -1.73
N ASP A 49 -8.44 2.94 -2.20
CA ASP A 49 -9.23 4.08 -2.64
C ASP A 49 -9.46 3.97 -4.16
N ILE A 50 -10.72 3.76 -4.57
CA ILE A 50 -11.13 3.61 -5.97
C ILE A 50 -10.74 4.83 -6.82
N THR A 51 -10.79 6.04 -6.25
CA THR A 51 -10.43 7.28 -6.95
C THR A 51 -8.93 7.37 -7.16
N LEU A 52 -8.14 6.84 -6.22
CA LEU A 52 -6.69 6.75 -6.39
C LEU A 52 -6.29 5.67 -7.39
N ALA A 53 -7.03 4.56 -7.48
CA ALA A 53 -6.84 3.51 -8.48
C ALA A 53 -7.06 4.04 -9.92
N GLU A 54 -8.11 4.83 -10.13
CA GLU A 54 -8.38 5.50 -11.42
C GLU A 54 -7.26 6.48 -11.81
N ARG A 55 -6.79 7.28 -10.85
CA ARG A 55 -5.67 8.21 -11.08
C ARG A 55 -4.35 7.49 -11.35
N LEU A 56 -4.12 6.33 -10.74
CA LEU A 56 -2.93 5.52 -11.04
C LEU A 56 -3.05 4.92 -12.45
N ALA A 57 -4.20 4.36 -12.81
CA ALA A 57 -4.45 3.81 -14.15
C ALA A 57 -4.31 4.87 -15.25
N SER A 58 -4.72 6.11 -15.00
CA SER A 58 -4.59 7.21 -15.96
C SER A 58 -3.15 7.73 -16.10
N ASN A 59 -2.30 7.56 -15.08
CA ASN A 59 -0.93 8.08 -15.04
C ASN A 59 0.16 7.01 -15.22
N LEU A 60 -0.19 5.72 -15.17
CA LEU A 60 0.72 4.62 -15.46
C LEU A 60 1.00 4.57 -16.97
N ARG A 61 2.00 5.34 -17.42
CA ARG A 61 2.82 4.93 -18.56
C ARG A 61 3.69 3.77 -18.07
N PHE A 62 3.30 2.55 -18.41
CA PHE A 62 4.13 1.37 -18.16
C PHE A 62 5.51 1.58 -18.80
N THR A 63 6.52 1.77 -17.97
CA THR A 63 7.92 1.73 -18.37
C THR A 63 8.23 0.32 -18.86
N ARG A 64 8.79 0.25 -20.07
CA ARG A 64 9.22 -0.96 -20.77
C ARG A 64 10.48 -1.54 -20.13
#